data_AF-E4PJA1-F1
#
_entry.id   AF-E4PJA1-F1
#
_cell.length_a   1.000
_cell.length_b   1.000
_cell.length_c   1.000
_cell.angle_alpha   90.00
_cell.angle_beta   90.00
_cell.angle_gamma   90.00
#
_symmetry.space_group_name_H-M   'P 1'
#
loop_
_entity.id
_entity.type
_entity.pdbx_description
1 polymer ?
#
loop_
_entity_poly.entity_id
_entity_poly.type
_entity_poly.pdbx_seq_one_letter_code
_entity_poly.pdbx_strand_id
1 'polypeptide(L)'
;MEQRKARVVIPDHLSFSDLGLKRPETGKIEFEWDVVKQICESSEGLPLKNLEEGPEDNIVGLILGWYMVIRENGGETDPVAEELLAEVMEKRGESVSTDDESGRT
;
A
#
# COMPACT_ATOMS: atom_id res chain seq x y z
N MET A 1 -20.09 -4.91 -7.27
CA MET A 1 -19.37 -3.67 -7.63
C MET A 1 -18.07 -4.10 -8.26
N GLU A 2 -17.83 -3.76 -9.53
CA GLU A 2 -16.58 -4.13 -10.20
C GLU A 2 -15.45 -3.28 -9.62
N GLN A 3 -14.52 -3.92 -8.91
CA GLN A 3 -13.23 -3.31 -8.59
C GLN A 3 -12.49 -3.14 -9.91
N ARG A 4 -12.67 -1.99 -10.57
CA ARG A 4 -11.84 -1.62 -11.72
C ARG A 4 -10.41 -1.54 -11.20
N LYS A 5 -9.60 -2.54 -11.56
CA LYS A 5 -8.17 -2.55 -11.26
C LYS A 5 -7.55 -1.37 -12.00
N ALA A 6 -7.27 -0.29 -11.28
CA ALA A 6 -6.49 0.81 -11.83
C ALA A 6 -5.15 0.25 -12.30
N ARG A 7 -4.73 0.59 -13.52
CA ARG A 7 -3.43 0.16 -14.04
C ARG A 7 -2.42 1.19 -13.58
N VAL A 8 -1.70 0.85 -12.52
CA VAL A 8 -0.61 1.68 -12.00
C VAL A 8 0.57 1.57 -12.95
N VAL A 9 1.00 2.70 -13.49
CA VAL A 9 2.19 2.84 -14.33
C VAL A 9 3.19 3.66 -13.55
N ILE A 10 4.34 3.06 -13.27
CA ILE A 10 5.46 3.72 -12.61
C ILE A 10 6.38 4.29 -13.69
N PRO A 11 6.62 5.60 -13.71
CA PRO A 11 7.61 6.21 -14.62
C PRO A 11 9.01 5.66 -14.38
N ASP A 12 9.77 5.38 -15.44
CA ASP A 12 11.14 4.85 -15.36
C ASP A 12 12.12 5.76 -14.61
N HIS A 13 11.82 7.06 -14.52
CA HIS A 13 12.65 8.03 -13.81
C HIS A 13 12.36 8.11 -12.30
N LEU A 14 11.31 7.46 -11.82
CA LEU A 14 10.95 7.44 -10.40
C LEU A 14 11.45 6.16 -9.72
N SER A 15 12.13 6.33 -8.60
CA SER A 15 12.52 5.26 -7.71
C SER A 15 11.63 5.24 -6.47
N PHE A 16 11.52 4.08 -5.81
CA PHE A 16 10.74 3.98 -4.57
C PHE A 16 11.25 4.94 -3.50
N SER A 17 12.56 5.12 -3.41
CA SER A 17 13.20 5.99 -2.43
C SER A 17 12.81 7.47 -2.62
N ASP A 18 12.38 7.88 -3.83
CA ASP A 18 11.85 9.23 -4.06
C ASP A 18 10.55 9.49 -3.30
N LEU A 19 9.78 8.43 -3.00
CA LEU A 19 8.57 8.54 -2.18
C LEU A 19 8.90 9.05 -0.77
N GLY A 20 10.15 8.89 -0.31
CA GLY A 20 10.58 9.36 1.01
C GLY A 20 9.77 8.73 2.14
N LEU A 21 9.34 7.47 1.97
CA LEU A 21 8.42 6.79 2.87
C LEU A 21 8.99 6.74 4.29
N LYS A 22 8.23 7.28 5.24
CA LYS A 22 8.60 7.37 6.65
C LYS A 22 7.41 7.02 7.51
N ARG A 23 7.69 6.55 8.72
CA ARG A 23 6.69 6.29 9.74
C ARG A 23 7.15 6.94 11.05
N PRO A 24 6.65 8.13 11.41
CA PRO A 24 6.97 8.76 12.69
C PRO A 24 6.33 7.97 13.84
N GLU A 25 6.72 8.29 15.08
CA GLU A 25 6.16 7.70 16.31
C GLU A 25 4.65 7.91 16.47
N THR A 26 4.06 8.80 15.66
CA THR A 26 2.60 9.00 15.56
C THR A 26 1.88 7.80 14.94
N GLY A 27 2.61 6.89 14.29
CA GLY A 27 2.07 5.70 13.62
C GLY A 27 1.51 5.97 12.22
N LYS A 28 1.44 7.24 11.80
CA LYS A 28 1.02 7.62 10.44
C LYS A 28 2.17 7.44 9.46
N ILE A 29 1.85 7.19 8.19
CA ILE A 29 2.86 7.18 7.13
C ILE A 29 3.02 8.58 6.56
N GLU A 30 4.26 9.00 6.35
CA GLU A 30 4.65 10.23 5.67
C GLU A 30 5.33 9.86 4.35
N PHE A 31 5.02 10.59 3.28
CA PHE A 31 5.53 10.36 1.94
C PHE A 31 5.39 11.62 1.08
N GLU A 32 6.11 11.65 -0.04
CA GLU A 32 6.12 12.75 -1.00
C GLU A 32 4.94 12.65 -1.97
N TRP A 33 3.96 13.54 -1.80
CA TRP A 33 2.78 13.61 -2.67
C TRP A 33 3.10 13.94 -4.13
N ASP A 34 4.19 14.65 -4.41
CA ASP A 34 4.62 14.94 -5.78
C ASP A 34 4.94 13.65 -6.56
N VAL A 35 5.50 12.62 -5.91
CA VAL A 35 5.77 11.31 -6.52
C VAL A 35 4.47 10.57 -6.80
N VAL A 36 3.56 10.55 -5.83
CA VAL A 36 2.22 9.94 -5.99
C VAL A 36 1.46 10.60 -7.13
N LYS A 37 1.55 11.93 -7.26
CA LYS A 37 0.92 12.70 -8.32
C LYS A 37 1.49 12.30 -9.69
N GLN A 38 2.80 12.20 -9.84
CA GLN A 38 3.41 11.77 -11.10
C GLN A 38 3.00 10.34 -11.51
N ILE A 39 2.87 9.44 -10.54
CA ILE A 39 2.34 8.09 -10.77
C ILE A 39 0.88 8.17 -11.24
N CYS A 40 0.04 8.96 -10.58
CA CYS A 40 -1.36 9.15 -10.98
C CYS A 40 -1.48 9.76 -12.39
N GLU A 41 -0.63 10.73 -12.73
CA GLU A 41 -0.59 11.36 -14.06
C GLU A 41 -0.17 10.38 -15.15
N SER A 42 0.67 9.40 -14.80
CA SER A 42 1.13 8.35 -15.72
C SER A 42 0.19 7.14 -15.77
N SER A 43 -0.63 6.95 -14.73
CA SER A 43 -1.51 5.80 -14.55
C SER A 43 -2.91 6.07 -15.08
N GLU A 44 -3.42 5.17 -15.92
CA GLU A 44 -4.79 5.30 -16.41
C GLU A 44 -5.80 4.78 -15.37
N GLY A 45 -6.77 5.63 -15.01
CA GLY A 45 -7.86 5.27 -14.10
C GLY A 45 -7.54 5.40 -12.61
N LEU A 46 -6.45 6.09 -12.24
CA LEU A 46 -6.09 6.39 -10.85
C LEU A 46 -6.12 7.90 -10.59
N PRO A 47 -7.30 8.52 -10.36
CA PRO A 47 -7.37 9.94 -10.06
C PRO A 47 -6.81 10.23 -8.67
N LEU A 48 -5.91 11.21 -8.57
CA LEU A 48 -5.30 11.65 -7.30
C LEU A 48 -6.34 11.94 -6.20
N LYS A 49 -7.48 12.49 -6.59
CA LYS A 49 -8.63 12.76 -5.71
C LYS A 49 -9.08 11.53 -4.90
N ASN A 50 -9.01 10.33 -5.49
CA ASN A 50 -9.41 9.09 -4.82
C ASN A 50 -8.38 8.63 -3.78
N LEU A 51 -7.15 9.14 -3.83
CA LEU A 51 -6.11 8.88 -2.84
C LEU A 51 -6.12 9.94 -1.74
N GLU A 52 -6.36 11.20 -2.10
CA GLU A 52 -6.39 12.33 -1.17
C GLU A 52 -7.67 12.40 -0.33
N GLU A 53 -8.84 12.22 -0.97
CA GLU A 53 -10.15 12.26 -0.30
C GLU A 53 -10.69 10.85 0.02
N GLY A 54 -9.97 9.82 -0.40
CA GLY A 54 -10.34 8.42 -0.16
C GLY A 54 -9.85 7.89 1.19
N PRO A 55 -10.20 6.64 1.50
CA PRO A 55 -9.64 5.94 2.65
C PRO A 55 -8.11 5.79 2.54
N GLU A 56 -7.42 5.86 3.68
CA GLU A 56 -5.97 5.69 3.78
C GLU A 56 -5.49 4.35 3.20
N ASP A 57 -6.33 3.31 3.22
CA ASP A 57 -6.06 2.02 2.56
C ASP A 57 -5.78 2.14 1.06
N ASN A 58 -6.33 3.15 0.37
CA ASN A 58 -6.09 3.34 -1.07
C ASN A 58 -4.63 3.72 -1.34
N ILE A 59 -4.07 4.63 -0.55
CA ILE A 59 -2.68 5.05 -0.71
C ILE A 59 -1.73 3.96 -0.22
N VAL A 60 -2.04 3.29 0.89
CA VAL A 60 -1.26 2.14 1.37
C VAL A 60 -1.24 1.02 0.32
N GLY A 61 -2.37 0.73 -0.32
CA GLY A 61 -2.46 -0.26 -1.39
C GLY A 61 -1.61 0.11 -2.62
N LEU A 62 -1.56 1.39 -2.98
CA LEU A 62 -0.67 1.89 -4.05
C LEU A 62 0.80 1.69 -3.69
N ILE A 63 1.20 2.10 -2.48
CA ILE A 63 2.58 2.02 -1.99
C ILE A 63 3.04 0.56 -1.95
N LEU A 64 2.25 -0.33 -1.33
CA LEU A 64 2.57 -1.75 -1.23
C LEU A 64 2.58 -2.43 -2.60
N GLY A 65 1.64 -2.09 -3.49
CA GLY A 65 1.59 -2.62 -4.85
C GLY A 65 2.83 -2.23 -5.66
N TRP A 66 3.27 -0.97 -5.57
CA TRP A 66 4.51 -0.52 -6.20
C TRP A 66 5.73 -1.22 -5.58
N TYR A 67 5.79 -1.29 -4.25
CA TYR A 67 6.88 -1.93 -3.52
C TYR A 67 7.07 -3.40 -3.91
N MET A 68 5.98 -4.17 -4.02
CA MET A 68 6.03 -5.57 -4.49
C MET A 68 6.68 -5.70 -5.87
N VAL A 69 6.31 -4.84 -6.82
CA VAL A 69 6.89 -4.85 -8.17
C VAL A 69 8.39 -4.58 -8.13
N ILE A 70 8.84 -3.61 -7.33
CA ILE A 70 10.27 -3.32 -7.17
C ILE A 70 11.01 -4.52 -6.58
N ARG A 71 10.40 -5.19 -5.58
CA ARG A 71 10.96 -6.38 -4.94
C ARG A 71 11.08 -7.56 -5.92
N GLU A 72 10.07 -7.77 -6.76
CA GLU A 72 10.12 -8.78 -7.83
C GLU A 72 11.21 -8.50 -8.86
N ASN A 73 11.52 -7.22 -9.10
CA ASN A 73 12.61 -6.79 -9.99
C ASN A 73 13.99 -6.75 -9.30
N GLY A 74 14.09 -7.17 -8.02
CA GLY A 74 15.35 -7.16 -7.27
C GLY A 74 15.80 -5.78 -6.79
N GLY A 75 14.87 -4.83 -6.67
CA GLY A 75 15.13 -3.48 -6.15
C GLY A 75 15.31 -3.44 -4.63
N GLU A 76 15.55 -2.23 -4.14
CA GLU A 76 15.91 -1.99 -2.73
C GLU A 76 14.75 -2.28 -1.76
N THR A 77 15.12 -2.73 -0.56
CA THR A 77 14.20 -2.98 0.54
C THR A 77 13.94 -1.69 1.30
N ASP A 78 12.68 -1.42 1.64
CA ASP A 78 12.31 -0.29 2.47
C ASP A 78 11.75 -0.79 3.80
N PRO A 79 12.31 -0.37 4.96
CA PRO A 79 11.90 -0.89 6.26
C PRO A 79 10.44 -0.55 6.57
N VAL A 80 9.96 0.63 6.20
CA VAL A 80 8.58 1.06 6.45
C VAL A 80 7.61 0.26 5.57
N ALA A 81 7.96 0.04 4.31
CA ALA A 81 7.15 -0.77 3.41
C ALA A 81 7.07 -2.24 3.85
N GLU A 82 8.17 -2.83 4.34
CA GLU A 82 8.17 -4.19 4.90
C GLU A 82 7.28 -4.30 6.15
N GLU A 83 7.33 -3.31 7.05
CA GLU A 83 6.43 -3.25 8.20
C GLU A 83 4.96 -3.17 7.78
N LEU A 84 4.62 -2.26 6.88
CA LEU A 84 3.25 -2.13 6.36
C LEU A 84 2.78 -3.42 5.67
N LEU A 85 3.67 -4.07 4.92
CA LEU A 85 3.36 -5.33 4.26
C LEU A 85 3.07 -6.43 5.28
N ALA A 86 3.88 -6.53 6.34
CA ALA A 86 3.68 -7.46 7.44
C ALA A 86 2.34 -7.21 8.14
N GLU A 87 2.01 -5.96 8.46
CA GLU A 87 0.73 -5.58 9.10
C GLU A 87 -0.48 -5.99 8.25
N VAL A 88 -0.43 -5.75 6.93
CA VAL A 88 -1.51 -6.14 6.01
C VAL A 88 -1.62 -7.66 5.88
N MET A 89 -0.50 -8.37 5.88
CA MET A 89 -0.46 -9.84 5.85
C MET A 89 -1.00 -10.46 7.15
N GLU A 90 -0.63 -9.92 8.30
CA GLU A 90 -1.13 -10.35 9.61
C GLU A 90 -2.63 -10.12 9.75
N LYS A 91 -3.12 -8.93 9.33
CA LYS A 91 -4.55 -8.59 9.34
C LYS A 91 -5.38 -9.50 8.44
N ARG A 92 -4.79 -10.11 7.41
CA ARG A 92 -5.45 -11.10 6.53
C ARG A 92 -5.46 -12.51 7.12
N GLY A 93 -4.53 -12.82 8.04
CA GLY A 93 -4.46 -14.08 8.78
C GLY A 93 -5.49 -14.18 9.92
N GLU A 94 -6.01 -13.06 10.42
CA GLU A 94 -7.00 -13.03 11.51
C GLU A 94 -8.44 -13.20 10.99
N SER A 95 -8.68 -14.29 10.27
CA SER A 95 -10.03 -14.78 9.95
C SER A 95 -10.11 -16.31 10.06
N VAL A 96 -9.48 -16.88 11.08
CA VAL A 96 -9.77 -18.21 11.65
C VAL A 96 -9.12 -18.19 13.05
N SER A 97 -9.81 -18.23 14.19
CA SER A 97 -10.88 -19.13 14.58
C SER A 97 -11.83 -18.44 15.56
N THR A 98 -13.07 -18.22 15.15
CA THR A 98 -14.22 -18.30 16.06
C THR A 98 -14.94 -19.60 15.71
N ASP A 99 -15.10 -20.46 16.72
CA ASP A 99 -15.94 -21.67 16.88
C ASP A 99 -15.08 -22.65 17.73
N ASP A 100 -15.48 -23.11 18.92
CA ASP A 100 -16.81 -23.57 19.31
C ASP A 100 -17.04 -23.42 20.82
N GLU A 101 -18.19 -22.86 21.15
CA GLU A 101 -18.86 -22.91 22.45
C GLU A 101 -19.30 -24.36 22.72
N SER A 102 -18.45 -25.20 23.29
CA SER A 102 -18.90 -26.48 23.86
C SER A 102 -19.28 -26.30 25.32
N GLY A 103 -20.54 -25.89 25.52
CA GLY A 103 -21.24 -26.05 26.78
C GLY A 103 -21.23 -27.52 27.22
N ARG A 104 -20.50 -27.83 28.29
CA ARG A 104 -20.64 -29.10 29.01
C ARG A 104 -20.17 -28.98 30.45
N THR A 105 -21.11 -28.74 31.37
CA THR A 105 -21.21 -29.42 32.67
C THR A 105 -22.64 -29.28 33.19
#